data_AF-A0A8S3IIV3-F1
#
_entry.id   AF-A0A8S3IIV3-F1
#
_cell.length_a   1.000
_cell.length_b   1.000
_cell.length_c   1.000
_cell.angle_alpha   90.00
_cell.angle_beta   90.00
_cell.angle_gamma   90.00
#
_symmetry.space_group_name_H-M   'P 1'
#
loop_
_entity.id
_entity.type
_entity.pdbx_description
1 polymer ?
#
loop_
_entity_poly.entity_id
_entity_poly.type
_entity_poly.pdbx_seq_one_letter_code
_entity_poly.pdbx_strand_id
1 'polypeptide(L)'
;MFFSFLADRYVAGTCPDPACKYVDARGDQCDKCGKLINAVELVEPKCQICRSTPQIRKSEHLFLDLPTLSPDVQSWFQNSSKTGHWTNTASAITEAWLKKGLEARCITRDLKWGTPVPLEGYTDKVFYVWFDAPIGYISITANYTDEWEKWWKQPDQVSLFQFMAKDNVPFHSVIFPACLLGTQDNYTVVNNLSGIDYLNYEDSKFSKSRGIGVFGDHA
;
A
#
# COMPACT_ATOMS: atom_id res chain seq x y z
N MET A 1 1.64 -30.93 8.68
CA MET A 1 1.21 -29.73 9.43
C MET A 1 1.73 -28.53 8.65
N PHE A 2 0.84 -27.69 8.09
CA PHE A 2 1.27 -26.50 7.37
C PHE A 2 1.60 -25.40 8.38
N PHE A 3 2.86 -24.97 8.40
CA PHE A 3 3.32 -23.83 9.19
C PHE A 3 3.41 -22.62 8.26
N SER A 4 2.67 -21.56 8.54
CA SER A 4 2.73 -20.30 7.81
C SER A 4 2.64 -19.12 8.77
N PHE A 5 3.25 -17.99 8.41
CA PHE A 5 2.96 -16.73 9.08
C PHE A 5 1.51 -16.31 8.84
N LEU A 6 0.92 -15.62 9.82
CA LEU A 6 -0.46 -15.14 9.77
C LEU A 6 -0.47 -13.63 9.52
N ALA A 7 -1.20 -13.19 8.51
CA ALA A 7 -1.56 -11.78 8.38
C ALA A 7 -2.49 -11.35 9.53
N ASP A 8 -2.51 -10.06 9.88
CA ASP A 8 -3.30 -9.53 11.00
C ASP A 8 -4.78 -9.94 10.95
N ARG A 9 -5.37 -9.97 9.75
CA ARG A 9 -6.76 -10.42 9.51
C ARG A 9 -7.04 -11.88 9.90
N TYR A 10 -6.00 -12.70 10.05
CA TYR A 10 -6.10 -14.11 10.44
C TYR A 10 -5.73 -14.35 11.91
N VAL A 11 -5.42 -13.29 12.65
CA VAL A 11 -5.17 -13.34 14.10
C VAL A 11 -6.28 -12.58 14.81
N ALA A 12 -6.89 -13.22 15.80
CA ALA A 12 -7.76 -12.55 16.74
C ALA A 12 -7.41 -12.95 18.17
N GLY A 13 -7.85 -12.16 19.13
CA GLY A 13 -7.65 -12.46 20.54
C GLY A 13 -8.30 -11.41 21.43
N THR A 14 -7.94 -11.44 22.69
CA THR A 14 -8.41 -10.45 23.65
C THR A 14 -7.63 -9.15 23.52
N CYS A 15 -8.35 -8.03 23.42
CA CYS A 15 -7.80 -6.68 23.37
C CYS A 15 -6.86 -6.46 24.57
N PRO A 16 -5.61 -6.02 24.34
CA PRO A 16 -4.62 -5.83 25.39
C PRO A 16 -4.94 -4.65 26.31
N ASP A 17 -5.89 -3.79 25.93
CA ASP A 17 -6.33 -2.68 26.75
C ASP A 17 -7.08 -3.18 27.99
N PRO A 18 -6.56 -2.94 29.22
CA PRO A 18 -7.18 -3.41 30.46
C PRO A 18 -8.59 -2.86 30.70
N ALA A 19 -8.92 -1.69 30.13
CA ALA A 19 -10.24 -1.07 30.23
C ALA A 19 -11.26 -1.67 29.23
N CYS A 20 -10.79 -2.35 28.18
CA CYS A 20 -11.64 -2.85 27.10
C CYS A 20 -11.90 -4.36 27.19
N LYS A 21 -10.82 -5.16 27.25
CA LYS A 21 -10.80 -6.64 27.29
C LYS A 21 -11.74 -7.33 26.29
N TYR A 22 -11.94 -6.73 25.11
CA TYR A 22 -12.78 -7.32 24.07
C TYR A 22 -12.15 -8.62 23.55
N VAL A 23 -12.85 -9.74 23.64
CA VAL A 23 -12.29 -11.09 23.41
C VAL A 23 -12.08 -11.47 21.95
N ASP A 24 -12.51 -10.62 21.00
CA ASP A 24 -12.45 -10.87 19.57
C ASP A 24 -11.85 -9.67 18.81
N ALA A 25 -10.84 -9.04 19.39
CA ALA A 25 -10.06 -8.00 18.73
C ALA A 25 -9.22 -8.60 17.59
N ARG A 26 -9.09 -7.87 16.48
CA ARG A 26 -8.30 -8.28 15.30
C ARG A 26 -6.82 -7.91 15.49
N GLY A 27 -5.93 -8.53 14.72
CA GLY A 27 -4.49 -8.27 14.82
C GLY A 27 -4.04 -6.83 14.52
N ASP A 28 -4.89 -6.03 13.86
CA ASP A 28 -4.64 -4.66 13.44
C ASP A 28 -5.40 -3.61 14.30
N GLN A 29 -6.59 -3.97 14.78
CA GLN A 29 -7.47 -3.04 15.49
C GLN A 29 -8.48 -3.77 16.39
N CYS A 30 -8.77 -3.19 17.56
CA CYS A 30 -9.91 -3.58 18.38
C CYS A 30 -11.19 -2.85 17.93
N ASP A 31 -12.16 -3.58 17.38
CA ASP A 31 -13.42 -2.98 16.91
C ASP A 31 -14.30 -2.41 18.05
N LYS A 32 -14.07 -2.80 19.32
CA LYS A 32 -14.83 -2.28 20.48
C LYS A 32 -14.34 -0.92 20.98
N CYS A 33 -13.02 -0.71 21.08
CA CYS A 33 -12.45 0.55 21.59
C CYS A 33 -11.74 1.39 20.52
N GLY A 34 -11.64 0.90 19.28
CA GLY A 34 -10.99 1.59 18.16
C GLY A 34 -9.47 1.61 18.21
N LYS A 35 -8.85 1.08 19.29
CA LYS A 35 -7.39 1.07 19.48
C LYS A 35 -6.70 0.26 18.37
N LEU A 36 -5.71 0.89 17.74
CA LEU A 36 -4.75 0.21 16.85
C LEU A 36 -3.80 -0.62 17.71
N ILE A 37 -3.60 -1.88 17.33
CA ILE A 37 -2.79 -2.85 18.08
C ILE A 37 -1.92 -3.64 17.12
N ASN A 38 -0.81 -4.18 17.62
CA ASN A 38 -0.06 -5.18 16.89
C ASN A 38 -0.55 -6.58 17.26
N ALA A 39 -0.62 -7.51 16.30
CA ALA A 39 -1.15 -8.85 16.54
C ALA A 39 -0.40 -9.61 17.66
N VAL A 40 0.88 -9.31 17.87
CA VAL A 40 1.72 -9.88 18.93
C VAL A 40 1.35 -9.39 20.34
N GLU A 41 0.59 -8.29 20.44
CA GLU A 41 0.12 -7.72 21.70
C GLU A 41 -1.18 -8.36 22.18
N LEU A 42 -1.90 -9.08 21.31
CA LEU A 42 -3.16 -9.73 21.67
C LEU A 42 -2.97 -10.73 22.81
N VAL A 43 -3.87 -10.68 23.78
CA VAL A 43 -3.93 -11.66 24.86
C VAL A 43 -4.69 -12.90 24.36
N GLU A 44 -4.17 -14.10 24.63
CA GLU A 44 -4.75 -15.36 24.12
C GLU A 44 -5.00 -15.35 22.59
N PRO A 45 -3.97 -15.10 21.77
CA PRO A 45 -4.15 -15.03 20.32
C PRO A 45 -4.59 -16.39 19.77
N LYS A 46 -5.47 -16.35 18.77
CA LYS A 46 -6.03 -17.49 18.06
C LYS A 46 -5.94 -17.26 16.57
N CYS A 47 -5.53 -18.29 15.85
CA CYS A 47 -5.62 -18.32 14.40
C CYS A 47 -7.08 -18.46 13.97
N GLN A 48 -7.59 -17.56 13.14
CA GLN A 48 -8.96 -17.62 12.62
C GLN A 48 -9.16 -18.78 11.62
N ILE A 49 -8.07 -19.36 11.09
CA ILE A 49 -8.12 -20.46 10.12
C ILE A 49 -8.19 -21.82 10.84
N CYS A 50 -7.21 -22.13 11.70
CA CYS A 50 -7.09 -23.45 12.33
C CYS A 50 -7.45 -23.47 13.83
N ARG A 51 -7.82 -22.32 14.42
CA ARG A 51 -8.20 -22.15 15.83
C ARG A 51 -7.09 -22.44 16.86
N SER A 52 -5.88 -22.78 16.44
CA SER A 52 -4.73 -22.94 17.35
C SER A 52 -4.14 -21.61 17.81
N THR A 53 -3.39 -21.63 18.92
CA THR A 53 -2.63 -20.47 19.40
C THR A 53 -1.41 -20.22 18.49
N PRO A 54 -1.29 -19.04 17.85
CA PRO A 54 -0.12 -18.68 17.06
C PRO A 54 1.13 -18.60 17.93
N GLN A 55 2.30 -18.86 17.35
CA GLN A 55 3.58 -18.68 18.02
C GLN A 55 4.34 -17.53 17.38
N ILE A 56 4.96 -16.70 18.20
CA ILE A 56 5.83 -15.62 17.73
C ILE A 56 7.10 -16.25 17.12
N ARG A 57 7.45 -15.79 15.92
CA ARG A 57 8.65 -16.18 15.17
C ARG A 57 9.29 -14.95 14.56
N LYS A 58 10.62 -14.91 14.56
CA LYS A 58 11.38 -13.88 13.84
C LYS A 58 11.37 -14.22 12.35
N SER A 59 11.29 -13.18 11.52
CA SER A 59 11.26 -13.27 10.06
C SER A 59 12.08 -12.11 9.50
N GLU A 60 12.93 -12.39 8.52
CA GLU A 60 13.71 -11.34 7.85
C GLU A 60 12.90 -10.66 6.76
N HIS A 61 13.05 -9.35 6.62
CA HIS A 61 12.28 -8.55 5.67
C HIS A 61 13.15 -7.49 5.03
N LEU A 62 12.93 -7.25 3.74
CA LEU A 62 13.52 -6.12 3.03
C LEU A 62 12.68 -4.86 3.27
N PHE A 63 13.37 -3.73 3.36
CA PHE A 63 12.79 -2.41 3.53
C PHE A 63 13.27 -1.49 2.42
N LEU A 64 12.35 -0.69 1.87
CA LEU A 64 12.66 0.45 1.03
C LEU A 64 13.06 1.61 1.94
N ASP A 65 14.29 2.08 1.78
CA ASP A 65 14.84 3.22 2.52
C ASP A 65 14.35 4.55 1.94
N LEU A 66 13.06 4.83 2.16
CA LEU A 66 12.43 6.09 1.79
C LEU A 66 13.09 7.34 2.41
N PRO A 67 13.62 7.33 3.65
CA PRO A 67 14.39 8.45 4.17
C PRO A 67 15.48 8.94 3.22
N THR A 68 16.27 8.01 2.67
CA THR A 68 17.37 8.33 1.74
C THR A 68 16.85 8.90 0.42
N LEU A 69 15.67 8.49 -0.04
CA LEU A 69 15.05 8.96 -1.30
C LEU A 69 14.20 10.23 -1.12
N SER A 70 13.95 10.66 0.11
CA SER A 70 13.06 11.78 0.43
C SER A 70 13.43 13.10 -0.26
N PRO A 71 14.72 13.50 -0.38
CA PRO A 71 15.09 14.75 -1.05
C PRO A 71 14.69 14.76 -2.53
N ASP A 72 14.89 13.65 -3.24
CA ASP A 72 14.57 13.53 -4.67
C ASP A 72 13.05 13.58 -4.89
N VAL A 73 12.29 12.84 -4.06
CA VAL A 73 10.82 12.88 -4.10
C VAL A 73 10.30 14.28 -3.81
N GLN A 74 10.87 14.97 -2.82
CA GLN A 74 10.44 16.33 -2.47
C GLN A 74 10.72 17.32 -3.61
N SER A 75 11.90 17.24 -4.23
CA SER A 75 12.28 18.09 -5.36
C SER A 75 11.38 17.85 -6.58
N TRP A 76 11.16 16.58 -6.94
CA TRP A 76 10.26 16.19 -8.01
C TRP A 76 8.83 16.66 -7.74
N PHE A 77 8.30 16.43 -6.54
CA PHE A 77 6.93 16.81 -6.16
C PHE A 77 6.73 18.33 -6.28
N GLN A 78 7.68 19.15 -5.82
CA GLN A 78 7.59 20.61 -5.91
C GLN A 78 7.48 21.14 -7.34
N ASN A 79 8.10 20.45 -8.30
CA ASN A 79 7.99 20.80 -9.72
C ASN A 79 6.73 20.21 -10.35
N SER A 80 6.50 18.90 -10.18
CA SER A 80 5.40 18.17 -10.84
C SER A 80 4.03 18.65 -10.38
N SER A 81 3.83 18.87 -9.07
CA SER A 81 2.53 19.32 -8.54
C SER A 81 2.10 20.69 -9.08
N LYS A 82 3.06 21.61 -9.26
CA LYS A 82 2.81 22.98 -9.77
C LYS A 82 2.58 23.00 -11.27
N THR A 83 3.46 22.33 -12.02
CA THR A 83 3.43 22.36 -13.49
C THR A 83 2.36 21.44 -14.07
N GLY A 84 2.07 20.34 -13.40
CA GLY A 84 1.13 19.33 -13.85
C GLY A 84 -0.28 19.47 -13.30
N HIS A 85 -0.62 20.57 -12.62
CA HIS A 85 -1.98 20.87 -12.14
C HIS A 85 -2.62 19.73 -11.32
N TRP A 86 -1.92 19.27 -10.29
CA TRP A 86 -2.44 18.24 -9.38
C TRP A 86 -3.68 18.74 -8.64
N THR A 87 -4.57 17.82 -8.24
CA THR A 87 -5.71 18.20 -7.40
C THR A 87 -5.24 18.64 -6.02
N ASN A 88 -5.95 19.59 -5.41
CA ASN A 88 -5.65 20.07 -4.06
C ASN A 88 -5.57 18.91 -3.05
N THR A 89 -6.47 17.93 -3.18
CA THR A 89 -6.48 16.72 -2.34
C THR A 89 -5.18 15.92 -2.48
N ALA A 90 -4.71 15.69 -3.72
CA ALA A 90 -3.46 14.96 -3.95
C ALA A 90 -2.23 15.71 -3.40
N SER A 91 -2.15 17.02 -3.67
CA SER A 91 -1.05 17.87 -3.17
C SER A 91 -1.01 17.92 -1.66
N ALA A 92 -2.16 18.16 -0.99
CA ALA A 92 -2.23 18.25 0.47
C ALA A 92 -1.84 16.95 1.17
N ILE A 93 -2.29 15.79 0.65
CA ILE A 93 -1.91 14.48 1.20
C ILE A 93 -0.40 14.24 1.04
N THR A 94 0.15 14.56 -0.12
CA THR A 94 1.58 14.38 -0.41
C THR A 94 2.44 15.27 0.49
N GLU A 95 2.08 16.55 0.64
CA GLU A 95 2.75 17.47 1.56
C GLU A 95 2.70 16.99 3.01
N ALA A 96 1.57 16.45 3.46
CA ALA A 96 1.46 15.92 4.81
C ALA A 96 2.40 14.73 5.05
N TRP A 97 2.55 13.85 4.07
CA TRP A 97 3.49 12.72 4.12
C TRP A 97 4.95 13.20 4.16
N LEU A 98 5.33 14.11 3.28
CA LEU A 98 6.69 14.65 3.23
C LEU A 98 7.04 15.44 4.49
N LYS A 99 6.12 16.26 4.99
CA LYS A 99 6.31 17.06 6.21
C LYS A 99 6.49 16.20 7.46
N LYS A 100 5.83 15.05 7.53
CA LYS A 100 6.00 14.10 8.65
C LYS A 100 7.40 13.49 8.68
N GLY A 101 8.08 13.44 7.54
CA GLY A 101 9.30 12.67 7.34
C GLY A 101 8.99 11.25 6.87
N LEU A 102 9.67 10.82 5.81
CA LEU A 102 9.50 9.47 5.27
C LEU A 102 10.29 8.47 6.09
N GLU A 103 9.67 7.35 6.41
CA GLU A 103 10.27 6.25 7.17
C GLU A 103 10.46 5.04 6.26
N ALA A 104 11.40 4.16 6.60
CA ALA A 104 11.58 2.91 5.87
C ALA A 104 10.27 2.08 5.84
N ARG A 105 9.98 1.46 4.70
CA ARG A 105 8.76 0.66 4.50
C ARG A 105 9.11 -0.76 4.10
N CYS A 106 8.55 -1.74 4.82
CA CYS A 106 8.77 -3.15 4.52
C CYS A 106 8.12 -3.52 3.17
N ILE A 107 8.92 -4.02 2.24
CA ILE A 107 8.52 -4.38 0.86
C ILE A 107 8.37 -5.89 0.64
N THR A 108 8.46 -6.71 1.69
CA THR A 108 8.34 -8.18 1.57
C THR A 108 7.26 -8.72 2.51
N ARG A 109 6.67 -9.87 2.15
CA ARG A 109 5.67 -10.57 2.97
C ARG A 109 5.91 -12.06 2.96
N ASP A 110 5.62 -12.69 4.10
CA ASP A 110 5.58 -14.14 4.26
C ASP A 110 4.28 -14.72 3.67
N LEU A 111 4.13 -14.61 2.34
CA LEU A 111 2.99 -15.12 1.59
C LEU A 111 3.48 -15.99 0.45
N LYS A 112 2.62 -16.91 -0.01
CA LYS A 112 2.89 -17.77 -1.18
C LYS A 112 2.39 -17.17 -2.50
N TRP A 113 1.42 -16.27 -2.44
CA TRP A 113 0.84 -15.63 -3.62
C TRP A 113 1.31 -14.18 -3.74
N GLY A 114 2.17 -13.92 -4.72
CA GLY A 114 2.76 -12.62 -5.03
C GLY A 114 4.02 -12.75 -5.89
N THR A 115 4.61 -11.63 -6.27
CA THR A 115 5.86 -11.60 -7.06
C THR A 115 7.02 -12.14 -6.22
N PRO A 116 7.77 -13.17 -6.67
CA PRO A 116 8.86 -13.74 -5.90
C PRO A 116 10.01 -12.74 -5.74
N VAL A 117 10.67 -12.76 -4.59
CA VAL A 117 11.82 -11.90 -4.30
C VAL A 117 13.10 -12.56 -4.85
N PRO A 118 13.83 -11.96 -5.79
CA PRO A 118 15.01 -12.56 -6.41
C PRO A 118 16.26 -12.37 -5.54
N LEU A 119 16.22 -12.83 -4.28
CA LEU A 119 17.32 -12.72 -3.32
C LEU A 119 17.49 -14.04 -2.56
N GLU A 120 18.74 -14.47 -2.37
CA GLU A 120 19.06 -15.64 -1.56
C GLU A 120 18.49 -15.48 -0.14
N GLY A 121 17.88 -16.55 0.39
CA GLY A 121 17.19 -16.52 1.69
C GLY A 121 15.73 -16.03 1.66
N TYR A 122 15.23 -15.54 0.53
CA TYR A 122 13.85 -15.02 0.37
C TYR A 122 12.94 -15.91 -0.48
N THR A 123 13.30 -17.17 -0.71
CA THR A 123 12.54 -18.12 -1.58
C THR A 123 11.11 -18.39 -1.13
N ASP A 124 10.83 -18.21 0.16
CA ASP A 124 9.48 -18.39 0.75
C ASP A 124 8.73 -17.06 0.97
N LYS A 125 9.21 -15.97 0.36
CA LYS A 125 8.66 -14.62 0.50
C LYS A 125 8.32 -14.03 -0.86
N VAL A 126 7.36 -13.13 -0.84
CA VAL A 126 6.94 -12.34 -2.01
C VAL A 126 7.08 -10.86 -1.71
N PHE A 127 7.10 -10.04 -2.77
CA PHE A 127 6.97 -8.61 -2.62
C PHE A 127 5.61 -8.25 -2.02
N TYR A 128 5.60 -7.20 -1.20
CA TYR A 128 4.39 -6.65 -0.64
C TYR A 128 3.63 -5.91 -1.75
N VAL A 129 2.33 -6.18 -1.88
CA VAL A 129 1.49 -5.63 -2.97
C VAL A 129 1.57 -4.11 -3.12
N TRP A 130 1.76 -3.36 -2.03
CA TRP A 130 1.86 -1.90 -2.09
C TRP A 130 3.22 -1.39 -2.59
N PHE A 131 4.21 -2.27 -2.74
CA PHE A 131 5.47 -1.99 -3.42
C PHE A 131 5.37 -2.27 -4.92
N ASP A 132 4.83 -3.42 -5.34
CA ASP A 132 4.85 -3.85 -6.75
C ASP A 132 3.55 -3.60 -7.53
N ALA A 133 2.41 -3.33 -6.89
CA ALA A 133 1.17 -3.05 -7.62
C ALA A 133 1.26 -1.86 -8.59
N PRO A 134 1.92 -0.72 -8.26
CA PRO A 134 2.13 0.35 -9.23
C PRO A 134 3.06 -0.04 -10.40
N ILE A 135 3.98 -1.00 -10.20
CA ILE A 135 4.79 -1.58 -11.29
C ILE A 135 3.89 -2.34 -12.29
N GLY A 136 2.71 -2.76 -11.83
CA GLY A 136 1.63 -3.30 -12.64
C GLY A 136 1.36 -2.46 -13.89
N TYR A 137 1.35 -1.12 -13.80
CA TYR A 137 1.12 -0.25 -14.97
C TYR A 137 2.16 -0.46 -16.07
N ILE A 138 3.43 -0.57 -15.69
CA ILE A 138 4.55 -0.81 -16.60
C ILE A 138 4.42 -2.21 -17.21
N SER A 139 4.19 -3.23 -16.38
CA SER A 139 4.06 -4.61 -16.84
C SER A 139 2.85 -4.83 -17.78
N ILE A 140 1.74 -4.12 -17.54
CA ILE A 140 0.56 -4.14 -18.42
C ILE A 140 0.93 -3.55 -19.79
N THR A 141 1.68 -2.44 -19.83
CA THR A 141 2.16 -1.88 -21.11
C THR A 141 3.16 -2.81 -21.80
N ALA A 142 4.06 -3.46 -21.05
CA ALA A 142 5.01 -4.45 -21.59
C ALA A 142 4.31 -5.67 -22.20
N ASN A 143 3.19 -6.12 -21.63
CA ASN A 143 2.36 -7.18 -22.22
C ASN A 143 1.57 -6.72 -23.46
N TYR A 144 1.41 -5.41 -23.65
CA TYR A 144 0.76 -4.84 -24.83
C TYR A 144 1.75 -4.61 -25.98
N THR A 145 2.99 -4.22 -25.68
CA THR A 145 4.03 -3.94 -26.68
C THR A 145 5.43 -4.15 -26.12
N ASP A 146 6.32 -4.71 -26.95
CA ASP A 146 7.76 -4.81 -26.65
C ASP A 146 8.44 -3.43 -26.56
N GLU A 147 7.82 -2.39 -27.13
CA GLU A 147 8.32 -1.01 -27.13
C GLU A 147 7.84 -0.18 -25.91
N TRP A 148 7.46 -0.83 -24.81
CA TRP A 148 6.87 -0.19 -23.63
C TRP A 148 7.76 0.90 -23.00
N GLU A 149 9.08 0.78 -23.14
CA GLU A 149 10.03 1.79 -22.64
C GLU A 149 9.85 3.15 -23.32
N LYS A 150 9.27 3.21 -24.54
CA LYS A 150 8.92 4.49 -25.19
C LYS A 150 7.85 5.28 -24.43
N TRP A 151 7.08 4.61 -23.58
CA TRP A 151 6.07 5.24 -22.71
C TRP A 151 6.62 5.50 -21.31
N TRP A 152 7.33 4.52 -20.75
CA TRP A 152 7.72 4.53 -19.34
C TRP A 152 9.16 4.99 -19.08
N LYS A 153 9.98 5.21 -20.10
CA LYS A 153 11.36 5.72 -19.99
C LYS A 153 11.66 6.87 -20.96
N GLN A 154 10.67 7.76 -21.15
CA GLN A 154 10.76 8.93 -22.03
C GLN A 154 10.09 10.15 -21.37
N PRO A 155 10.56 10.58 -20.17
CA PRO A 155 9.91 11.66 -19.40
C PRO A 155 9.84 13.00 -20.16
N ASP A 156 10.73 13.24 -21.13
CA ASP A 156 10.73 14.47 -21.94
C ASP A 156 9.68 14.45 -23.08
N GLN A 157 9.17 13.28 -23.44
CA GLN A 157 8.21 13.10 -24.54
C GLN A 157 6.82 12.67 -24.05
N VAL A 158 6.73 12.13 -22.83
CA VAL A 158 5.50 11.55 -22.28
C VAL A 158 5.02 12.38 -21.10
N SER A 159 3.76 12.80 -21.17
CA SER A 159 3.04 13.36 -20.02
C SER A 159 2.13 12.30 -19.40
N LEU A 160 2.49 11.80 -18.23
CA LEU A 160 1.76 10.78 -17.49
C LEU A 160 0.68 11.41 -16.60
N PHE A 161 -0.56 10.95 -16.79
CA PHE A 161 -1.72 11.31 -15.98
C PHE A 161 -2.19 10.09 -15.17
N GLN A 162 -2.43 10.26 -13.88
CA GLN A 162 -2.96 9.20 -13.03
C GLN A 162 -4.21 9.67 -12.28
N PHE A 163 -5.28 8.86 -12.36
CA PHE A 163 -6.57 9.12 -11.74
C PHE A 163 -6.83 8.07 -10.65
N MET A 164 -7.15 8.51 -9.44
CA MET A 164 -7.39 7.63 -8.31
C MET A 164 -8.23 8.26 -7.20
N ALA A 165 -8.80 7.42 -6.34
CA ALA A 165 -9.33 7.88 -5.06
C ALA A 165 -8.17 8.32 -4.14
N LYS A 166 -8.47 9.25 -3.22
CA LYS A 166 -7.47 9.87 -2.33
C LYS A 166 -6.60 8.89 -1.53
N ASP A 167 -7.10 7.69 -1.23
CA ASP A 167 -6.35 6.67 -0.46
C ASP A 167 -5.13 6.13 -1.20
N ASN A 168 -5.16 6.16 -2.53
CA ASN A 168 -4.07 5.68 -3.36
C ASN A 168 -2.96 6.73 -3.56
N VAL A 169 -3.22 7.99 -3.20
CA VAL A 169 -2.28 9.11 -3.45
C VAL A 169 -0.88 8.81 -2.90
N PRO A 170 -0.67 8.38 -1.64
CA PRO A 170 0.67 8.17 -1.12
C PRO A 170 1.50 7.15 -1.90
N PHE A 171 0.85 6.16 -2.50
CA PHE A 171 1.54 5.14 -3.30
C PHE A 171 2.03 5.71 -4.64
N HIS A 172 1.36 6.73 -5.18
CA HIS A 172 1.64 7.31 -6.49
C HIS A 172 2.36 8.67 -6.43
N SER A 173 2.36 9.32 -5.27
CA SER A 173 3.07 10.58 -5.04
C SER A 173 4.30 10.45 -4.14
N VAL A 174 4.49 9.31 -3.46
CA VAL A 174 5.66 9.09 -2.59
C VAL A 174 6.34 7.78 -2.93
N ILE A 175 5.67 6.64 -2.71
CA ILE A 175 6.33 5.33 -2.74
C ILE A 175 6.82 4.98 -4.15
N PHE A 176 5.93 5.00 -5.14
CA PHE A 176 6.30 4.64 -6.51
C PHE A 176 7.27 5.64 -7.15
N PRO A 177 7.07 6.99 -7.03
CA PRO A 177 8.08 7.94 -7.46
C PRO A 177 9.45 7.72 -6.80
N ALA A 178 9.51 7.40 -5.50
CA ALA A 178 10.76 7.08 -4.83
C ALA A 178 11.45 5.88 -5.48
N CYS A 179 10.70 4.81 -5.77
CA CYS A 179 11.24 3.64 -6.49
C CYS A 179 11.78 4.02 -7.87
N LEU A 180 11.00 4.75 -8.67
CA LEU A 180 11.38 5.12 -10.03
C LEU A 180 12.61 6.04 -10.05
N LEU A 181 12.61 7.09 -9.24
CA LEU A 181 13.74 8.02 -9.11
C LEU A 181 15.00 7.32 -8.59
N GLY A 182 14.83 6.45 -7.58
CA GLY A 182 15.93 5.70 -6.97
C GLY A 182 16.61 4.71 -7.91
N THR A 183 15.93 4.26 -8.97
CA THR A 183 16.55 3.38 -9.99
C THR A 183 17.54 4.10 -10.90
N GLN A 184 17.43 5.43 -11.04
CA GLN A 184 18.22 6.25 -11.98
C GLN A 184 18.14 5.77 -13.43
N ASP A 185 17.03 5.13 -13.82
CA ASP A 185 16.84 4.49 -15.13
C ASP A 185 15.88 5.29 -16.03
N ASN A 186 15.91 6.62 -15.89
CA ASN A 186 15.18 7.59 -16.73
C ASN A 186 13.67 7.32 -16.88
N TYR A 187 13.00 6.86 -15.82
CA TYR A 187 11.57 6.57 -15.86
C TYR A 187 10.70 7.83 -16.03
N THR A 188 9.60 7.69 -16.78
CA THR A 188 8.48 8.62 -16.78
C THR A 188 7.78 8.57 -15.42
N VAL A 189 7.86 9.66 -14.67
CA VAL A 189 7.19 9.83 -13.37
C VAL A 189 5.95 10.70 -13.56
N VAL A 190 4.90 10.51 -12.75
CA VAL A 190 3.60 11.17 -12.94
C VAL A 190 3.73 12.70 -13.06
N ASN A 191 3.12 13.26 -14.11
CA ASN A 191 3.05 14.70 -14.34
C ASN A 191 1.79 15.27 -13.69
N ASN A 192 0.63 14.65 -13.91
CA ASN A 192 -0.64 15.06 -13.30
C ASN A 192 -1.20 13.94 -12.42
N LEU A 193 -1.39 14.23 -11.13
CA LEU A 193 -2.05 13.33 -10.19
C LEU A 193 -3.41 13.87 -9.78
N SER A 194 -4.45 13.13 -10.15
CA SER A 194 -5.84 13.41 -9.82
C SER A 194 -6.31 12.51 -8.69
N GLY A 195 -6.21 13.02 -7.46
CA GLY A 195 -6.78 12.41 -6.25
C GLY A 195 -8.19 12.92 -6.00
N ILE A 196 -9.18 12.03 -6.04
CA ILE A 196 -10.62 12.35 -5.93
C ILE A 196 -11.15 11.88 -4.57
N ASP A 197 -12.03 12.69 -3.98
CA ASP A 197 -12.76 12.31 -2.76
C ASP A 197 -13.79 11.21 -3.02
N TYR A 198 -14.29 10.61 -1.94
CA TYR A 198 -15.25 9.52 -2.06
C TYR A 198 -16.60 9.99 -2.57
N LEU A 199 -17.20 9.18 -3.44
CA LEU A 199 -18.62 9.23 -3.73
C LEU A 199 -19.38 8.45 -2.64
N ASN A 200 -20.29 9.13 -1.95
CA ASN A 200 -21.24 8.49 -1.03
C ASN A 200 -22.51 8.06 -1.79
N TYR A 201 -23.28 7.16 -1.18
CA TYR A 201 -24.60 6.75 -1.68
C TYR A 201 -25.67 7.25 -0.71
N GLU A 202 -26.46 8.22 -1.17
CA GLU A 202 -27.41 8.96 -0.32
C GLU A 202 -26.71 9.56 0.91
N ASP A 203 -27.17 9.21 2.11
CA ASP A 203 -26.64 9.63 3.40
C ASP A 203 -25.54 8.69 3.96
N SER A 204 -25.10 7.70 3.18
CA SER A 204 -24.22 6.63 3.65
C SER A 204 -23.11 6.22 2.68
N LYS A 205 -22.33 5.19 3.04
CA LYS A 205 -21.32 4.56 2.17
C LYS A 205 -21.91 3.32 1.50
N PHE A 206 -21.44 3.03 0.28
CA PHE A 206 -21.69 1.75 -0.39
C PHE A 206 -21.37 0.56 0.54
N SER A 207 -22.24 -0.45 0.56
CA SER A 207 -22.07 -1.64 1.41
C SER A 207 -22.65 -2.88 0.77
N LYS A 208 -21.78 -3.78 0.28
CA LYS A 208 -22.19 -5.05 -0.34
C LYS A 208 -22.90 -5.98 0.65
N SER A 209 -22.43 -6.05 1.89
CA SER A 209 -23.02 -6.91 2.93
C SER A 209 -24.40 -6.45 3.39
N ARG A 210 -24.72 -5.16 3.28
CA ARG A 210 -26.02 -4.60 3.63
C ARG A 210 -26.92 -4.31 2.42
N GLY A 211 -26.45 -4.61 1.20
CA GLY A 211 -27.18 -4.31 -0.03
C GLY A 211 -27.42 -2.81 -0.28
N ILE A 212 -26.52 -1.94 0.19
CA ILE A 212 -26.65 -0.48 0.05
C ILE A 212 -25.80 -0.02 -1.14
N GLY A 213 -26.45 0.58 -2.13
CA GLY A 213 -25.81 1.17 -3.31
C GLY A 213 -26.08 0.43 -4.62
N VAL A 214 -25.79 1.10 -5.73
CA VAL A 214 -25.78 0.51 -7.08
C VAL A 214 -24.35 0.07 -7.41
N PHE A 215 -24.18 -1.21 -7.73
CA PHE A 215 -22.89 -1.80 -8.09
C PHE A 215 -22.80 -2.01 -9.61
N GLY A 216 -21.58 -2.08 -10.16
CA GLY A 216 -21.37 -2.08 -11.61
C GLY A 216 -21.95 -3.29 -12.36
N ASP A 217 -22.27 -4.38 -11.67
CA ASP A 217 -22.89 -5.59 -12.17
C ASP A 217 -24.43 -5.60 -12.08
N HIS A 218 -25.03 -4.51 -11.58
CA HIS A 218 -26.49 -4.37 -11.49
C HIS A 218 -27.13 -3.81 -12.78
N ALA A 219 -26.37 -3.67 -13.87
CA ALA A 219 -26.80 -3.12 -15.16
C ALA A 219 -26.98 -4.21 -16.23
#